data_AF-A0AAI9KUF9-F1
#
_entry.id   AF-A0AAI9KUF9-F1
#
_cell.length_a   1.000
_cell.length_b   1.000
_cell.length_c   1.000
_cell.angle_alpha   90.00
_cell.angle_beta   90.00
_cell.angle_gamma   90.00
#
_symmetry.space_group_name_H-M   'P 1'
#
loop_
_entity.id
_entity.type
_entity.pdbx_description
1 polymer ?
#
loop_
_entity_poly.entity_id
_entity_poly.type
_entity_poly.pdbx_seq_one_letter_code
_entity_poly.pdbx_strand_id
1 'polypeptide(L)'
;MQSGEDISTYIATQGRHAIAHAERDDIVDPDDPADHQRIIQDLPLMRHLAEIAMEERLEVPRPDAYWKDHVYELAGFSKLFTEAGLEALRRGELAPHEKYECPEHYFVLARKQGKCFPLGKMKMFEGSIFNKTLVIILESESQNIRVRVALDFVNERLIFDPLQDVFFNQTRNSRSSVLEEIEFKKFLWCMFCNGKIEIWDETGEQQMAISQSCILTNVLLDYEAHQLQLEQLNKLLDQFPPD
;
A
#
# COMPACT_ATOMS: atom_id res chain seq x y z
N MET A 1 -38.06 -9.16 -4.28
CA MET A 1 -37.63 -8.28 -5.39
C MET A 1 -36.11 -8.26 -5.39
N GLN A 2 -35.40 -8.76 -6.40
CA GLN A 2 -35.14 -8.21 -7.74
C GLN A 2 -34.29 -6.93 -7.74
N SER A 3 -33.30 -6.92 -8.62
CA SER A 3 -32.49 -5.79 -9.06
C SER A 3 -33.31 -4.49 -9.23
N GLY A 4 -32.80 -3.39 -8.67
CA GLY A 4 -33.13 -2.02 -9.12
C GLY A 4 -34.36 -1.35 -8.49
N GLU A 5 -34.51 -1.35 -7.16
CA GLU A 5 -35.29 -0.28 -6.53
C GLU A 5 -34.50 1.04 -6.61
N ASP A 6 -35.16 2.08 -7.09
CA ASP A 6 -34.63 3.44 -7.11
C ASP A 6 -34.34 3.88 -5.67
N ILE A 7 -33.05 4.08 -5.38
CA ILE A 7 -32.55 4.47 -4.05
C ILE A 7 -33.26 5.73 -3.55
N SER A 8 -33.60 6.66 -4.45
CA SER A 8 -34.31 7.88 -4.07
C SER A 8 -35.74 7.60 -3.60
N THR A 9 -36.43 6.68 -4.26
CA THR A 9 -37.76 6.19 -3.87
C THR A 9 -37.69 5.41 -2.55
N TYR A 10 -36.67 4.58 -2.35
CA TYR A 10 -36.45 3.85 -1.10
C TYR A 10 -36.25 4.81 0.08
N ILE A 11 -35.36 5.80 -0.04
CA ILE A 11 -35.08 6.78 1.02
C ILE A 11 -36.30 7.63 1.36
N ALA A 12 -37.07 8.02 0.34
CA ALA A 12 -38.31 8.78 0.53
C ALA A 12 -39.41 7.95 1.22
N THR A 13 -39.53 6.67 0.88
CA THR A 13 -40.51 5.77 1.50
C THR A 13 -40.12 5.34 2.91
N GLN A 14 -38.83 5.23 3.21
CA GLN A 14 -38.32 4.96 4.56
C GLN A 14 -38.23 6.23 5.44
N GLY A 15 -38.64 7.40 4.95
CA GLY A 15 -38.66 8.64 5.73
C GLY A 15 -37.27 9.16 6.13
N ARG A 16 -36.22 8.88 5.34
CA ARG A 16 -34.83 9.28 5.63
C ARG A 16 -34.48 10.70 5.13
N HIS A 17 -35.45 11.60 5.21
CA HIS A 17 -35.30 12.99 4.78
C HIS A 17 -35.87 13.95 5.86
N ALA A 18 -35.37 15.18 5.89
CA ALA A 18 -35.78 16.17 6.89
C ALA A 18 -37.14 16.84 6.62
N ILE A 19 -37.96 16.31 5.71
CA ILE A 19 -39.31 16.82 5.45
C ILE A 19 -40.25 16.23 6.49
N ALA A 20 -40.77 17.08 7.38
CA ALA A 20 -41.80 16.72 8.33
C ALA A 20 -43.14 16.54 7.59
N HIS A 21 -43.55 15.29 7.39
CA HIS A 21 -44.87 14.96 6.84
C HIS A 21 -45.88 14.96 7.99
N ALA A 22 -46.44 16.13 8.31
CA ALA A 22 -47.43 16.29 9.37
C ALA A 22 -48.78 15.56 9.10
N GLU A 23 -48.96 14.98 7.92
CA GLU A 23 -50.21 14.37 7.45
C GLU A 23 -50.10 12.86 7.12
N ARG A 24 -48.98 12.19 7.43
CA ARG A 24 -48.87 10.74 7.23
C ARG A 24 -49.00 9.96 8.54
N ASP A 25 -49.64 8.78 8.45
CA ASP A 25 -49.79 7.82 9.54
C ASP A 25 -48.52 6.99 9.83
N ASP A 26 -47.46 7.13 9.02
CA ASP A 26 -46.20 6.36 9.10
C ASP A 26 -45.07 7.13 9.82
N ILE A 27 -45.37 7.62 11.02
CA ILE A 27 -44.39 8.33 11.86
C ILE A 27 -43.26 7.35 12.23
N VAL A 28 -42.03 7.66 11.81
CA VAL A 28 -40.83 6.94 12.24
C VAL A 28 -40.38 7.50 13.59
N ASP A 29 -40.46 6.69 14.64
CA ASP A 29 -40.07 7.08 16.00
C ASP A 29 -38.67 6.51 16.35
N PRO A 30 -37.62 7.33 16.48
CA PRO A 30 -36.29 6.84 16.83
C PRO A 30 -36.19 6.25 18.24
N ASP A 31 -37.19 6.52 19.10
CA ASP A 31 -37.32 5.94 20.44
C ASP A 31 -38.07 4.59 20.42
N ASP A 32 -38.73 4.23 19.30
CA ASP A 32 -39.26 2.88 19.08
C ASP A 32 -38.11 1.92 18.65
N PRO A 33 -37.94 0.77 19.34
CA PRO A 33 -36.83 -0.15 19.04
C PRO A 33 -36.81 -0.71 17.61
N ALA A 34 -37.97 -0.91 16.97
CA ALA A 34 -38.05 -1.45 15.62
C ALA A 34 -37.65 -0.39 14.58
N ASP A 35 -38.12 0.84 14.75
CA ASP A 35 -37.73 1.96 13.90
C ASP A 35 -36.27 2.35 14.11
N HIS A 36 -35.78 2.31 15.35
CA HIS A 36 -34.38 2.48 15.68
C HIS A 36 -33.49 1.47 14.91
N GLN A 37 -33.87 0.20 14.90
CA GLN A 37 -33.13 -0.83 14.18
C GLN A 37 -33.16 -0.62 12.66
N ARG A 38 -34.30 -0.20 12.10
CA ARG A 38 -34.42 0.15 10.67
C ARG A 38 -33.52 1.34 10.30
N ILE A 39 -33.47 2.37 11.14
CA ILE A 39 -32.60 3.54 10.95
C ILE A 39 -31.13 3.12 10.94
N ILE A 40 -30.72 2.26 11.88
CA ILE A 40 -29.34 1.75 11.95
C ILE A 40 -28.96 0.98 10.68
N GLN A 41 -29.87 0.18 10.13
CA GLN A 41 -29.61 -0.59 8.91
C GLN A 41 -29.36 0.30 7.69
N ASP A 42 -30.03 1.46 7.62
CA ASP A 42 -29.86 2.43 6.53
C ASP A 42 -28.65 3.35 6.73
N LEU A 43 -28.02 3.35 7.91
CA LEU A 43 -26.93 4.25 8.25
C LEU A 43 -25.75 4.20 7.25
N PRO A 44 -25.29 3.02 6.76
CA PRO A 44 -24.22 2.96 5.76
C PRO A 44 -24.59 3.66 4.44
N LEU A 45 -25.84 3.51 3.99
CA LEU A 45 -26.35 4.15 2.78
C LEU A 45 -26.44 5.67 2.96
N MET A 46 -27.02 6.13 4.08
CA MET A 46 -27.14 7.55 4.39
C MET A 46 -25.77 8.22 4.54
N ARG A 47 -24.81 7.53 5.16
CA ARG A 47 -23.43 8.01 5.25
C ARG A 47 -22.81 8.21 3.88
N HIS A 48 -22.97 7.24 2.97
CA HIS A 48 -22.37 7.35 1.64
C HIS A 48 -22.99 8.45 0.78
N LEU A 49 -24.31 8.65 0.88
CA LEU A 49 -24.98 9.77 0.20
C LEU A 49 -24.54 11.13 0.75
N ALA A 50 -24.34 11.23 2.07
CA ALA A 50 -23.77 12.43 2.68
C ALA A 50 -22.34 12.68 2.18
N GLU A 51 -21.50 11.64 2.12
CA GLU A 51 -20.14 11.71 1.56
C GLU A 51 -20.13 12.20 0.11
N ILE A 52 -21.01 11.68 -0.75
CA ILE A 52 -21.17 12.14 -2.15
C ILE A 52 -21.60 13.61 -2.19
N ALA A 53 -22.59 14.00 -1.39
CA ALA A 53 -23.06 15.38 -1.34
C ALA A 53 -21.97 16.35 -0.85
N MET A 54 -21.15 15.95 0.13
CA MET A 54 -20.02 16.73 0.61
C MET A 54 -18.94 16.89 -0.47
N GLU A 55 -18.63 15.83 -1.23
CA GLU A 55 -17.68 15.88 -2.33
C GLU A 55 -18.18 16.80 -3.46
N GLU A 56 -19.43 16.65 -3.90
CA GLU A 56 -19.99 17.41 -5.03
C GLU A 56 -20.33 18.86 -4.70
N ARG A 57 -20.72 19.17 -3.46
CA ARG A 57 -21.21 20.51 -3.08
C ARG A 57 -20.25 21.32 -2.23
N LEU A 58 -19.41 20.64 -1.44
CA LEU A 58 -18.50 21.29 -0.48
C LEU A 58 -17.03 21.08 -0.84
N GLU A 59 -16.74 20.38 -1.95
CA GLU A 59 -15.38 20.07 -2.41
C GLU A 59 -14.52 19.37 -1.33
N VAL A 60 -15.18 18.67 -0.39
CA VAL A 60 -14.49 17.88 0.63
C VAL A 60 -14.30 16.46 0.07
N PRO A 61 -13.06 16.04 -0.24
CA PRO A 61 -12.82 14.72 -0.80
C PRO A 61 -13.22 13.63 0.19
N ARG A 62 -13.82 12.55 -0.32
CA ARG A 62 -14.18 11.39 0.50
C ARG A 62 -12.92 10.71 1.05
N PRO A 63 -13.00 10.04 2.21
CA PRO A 63 -11.91 9.20 2.69
C PRO A 63 -11.44 8.18 1.64
N ASP A 64 -12.38 7.65 0.85
CA ASP A 64 -12.08 6.73 -0.25
C ASP A 64 -11.41 7.41 -1.44
N ALA A 65 -11.65 8.71 -1.67
CA ALA A 65 -10.95 9.47 -2.71
C ALA A 65 -9.46 9.57 -2.39
N TYR A 66 -9.08 9.76 -1.12
CA TYR A 66 -7.69 9.70 -0.68
C TYR A 66 -7.01 8.36 -1.00
N TRP A 67 -7.73 7.24 -0.86
CA TRP A 67 -7.25 5.91 -1.22
C TRP A 67 -7.23 5.64 -2.73
N LYS A 68 -8.17 6.25 -3.46
CA LYS A 68 -8.36 6.11 -4.91
C LYS A 68 -7.38 6.97 -5.71
N ASP A 69 -6.99 8.12 -5.18
CA ASP A 69 -6.10 9.09 -5.82
C ASP A 69 -4.63 8.86 -5.42
N HIS A 70 -4.34 7.86 -4.57
CA HIS A 70 -2.99 7.41 -4.22
C HIS A 70 -2.08 8.47 -3.57
N VAL A 71 -2.66 9.55 -3.02
CA VAL A 71 -1.94 10.74 -2.48
C VAL A 71 -1.04 10.45 -1.25
N TYR A 72 -0.91 9.18 -0.89
CA TYR A 72 -0.12 8.69 0.23
C TYR A 72 1.05 7.79 -0.20
N GLU A 73 1.04 7.25 -1.44
CA GLU A 73 2.01 6.22 -1.84
C GLU A 73 3.46 6.72 -1.85
N LEU A 74 3.66 8.01 -2.13
CA LEU A 74 4.99 8.64 -2.17
C LEU A 74 5.15 9.79 -1.16
N ALA A 75 4.18 9.98 -0.26
CA ALA A 75 4.10 11.17 0.60
C ALA A 75 5.35 11.39 1.48
N GLY A 76 6.03 10.32 1.90
CA GLY A 76 7.27 10.44 2.67
C GLY A 76 8.47 10.80 1.79
N PHE A 77 8.60 10.22 0.59
CA PHE A 77 9.62 10.64 -0.37
C PHE A 77 9.44 12.07 -0.83
N SER A 78 8.21 12.54 -1.04
CA SER A 78 7.94 13.91 -1.48
C SER A 78 8.56 14.96 -0.56
N LYS A 79 8.67 14.66 0.75
CA LYS A 79 9.27 15.56 1.76
C LYS A 79 10.79 15.70 1.62
N LEU A 80 11.46 14.83 0.87
CA LEU A 80 12.90 14.92 0.60
C LEU A 80 13.24 15.92 -0.52
N PHE A 81 12.22 16.39 -1.26
CA PHE A 81 12.39 17.27 -2.41
C PHE A 81 11.88 18.67 -2.08
N THR A 82 12.52 19.67 -2.67
CA THR A 82 11.98 21.03 -2.72
C THR A 82 10.77 21.07 -3.65
N GLU A 83 9.98 22.15 -3.62
CA GLU A 83 8.88 22.30 -4.58
C GLU A 83 9.39 22.31 -6.04
N ALA A 84 10.54 22.95 -6.29
CA ALA A 84 11.14 22.97 -7.63
C ALA A 84 11.57 21.56 -8.09
N GLY A 85 12.10 20.75 -7.18
CA GLY A 85 12.42 19.35 -7.39
C GLY A 85 11.19 18.50 -7.68
N LEU A 86 10.12 18.67 -6.89
CA LEU A 86 8.84 17.98 -7.09
C LEU A 86 8.21 18.35 -8.44
N GLU A 87 8.22 19.62 -8.81
CA GLU A 87 7.72 20.07 -10.12
C GLU A 87 8.52 19.46 -11.28
N ALA A 88 9.84 19.33 -11.15
CA ALA A 88 10.67 18.65 -12.14
C ALA A 88 10.34 17.15 -12.23
N LEU A 89 10.20 16.48 -11.08
CA LEU A 89 9.84 15.06 -11.01
C LEU A 89 8.46 14.79 -11.61
N ARG A 90 7.49 15.68 -11.40
CA ARG A 90 6.16 15.64 -12.04
C ARG A 90 6.22 15.84 -13.57
N ARG A 91 7.32 16.39 -14.11
CA ARG A 91 7.61 16.43 -15.56
C ARG A 91 8.42 15.22 -16.02
N GLY A 92 8.88 14.38 -15.10
CA GLY A 92 9.73 13.22 -15.38
C GLY A 92 11.20 13.58 -15.54
N GLU A 93 11.67 14.62 -14.86
CA GLU A 93 13.03 15.16 -14.95
C GLU A 93 13.59 15.42 -13.55
N LEU A 94 14.92 15.63 -13.44
CA LEU A 94 15.54 16.17 -12.23
C LEU A 94 15.74 17.68 -12.42
N ALA A 95 15.54 18.44 -11.35
CA ALA A 95 15.77 19.87 -11.40
C ALA A 95 17.28 20.14 -11.58
N PRO A 96 17.68 20.97 -12.55
CA PRO A 96 19.08 21.27 -12.78
C PRO A 96 19.66 22.00 -11.56
N HIS A 97 20.87 21.59 -11.16
CA HIS A 97 21.62 22.17 -10.04
C HIS A 97 21.04 21.98 -8.64
N GLU A 98 19.99 21.16 -8.49
CA GLU A 98 19.57 20.73 -7.15
C GLU A 98 20.46 19.62 -6.61
N LYS A 99 20.65 19.66 -5.29
CA LYS A 99 21.22 18.55 -4.53
C LYS A 99 20.08 17.89 -3.76
N TYR A 100 19.94 16.60 -3.94
CA TYR A 100 18.96 15.80 -3.22
C TYR A 100 19.66 15.15 -2.03
N GLU A 101 19.18 15.45 -0.82
CA GLU A 101 19.63 14.78 0.40
C GLU A 101 18.71 13.59 0.65
N CYS A 102 19.25 12.39 0.47
CA CYS A 102 18.57 11.15 0.76
C CYS A 102 19.05 10.59 2.10
N PRO A 103 18.16 10.01 2.92
CA PRO A 103 18.56 9.16 4.03
C PRO A 103 19.63 8.13 3.63
N GLU A 104 20.58 7.88 4.53
CA GLU A 104 21.64 6.90 4.28
C GLU A 104 21.09 5.47 4.18
N HIS A 105 20.01 5.21 4.92
CA HIS A 105 19.38 3.90 5.00
C HIS A 105 17.85 3.98 4.97
N TYR A 106 17.25 2.87 4.55
CA TYR A 106 15.82 2.63 4.53
C TYR A 106 15.54 1.23 5.06
N PHE A 107 14.35 1.03 5.63
CA PHE A 107 13.82 -0.30 5.86
C PHE A 107 12.82 -0.66 4.77
N VAL A 108 13.02 -1.83 4.15
CA VAL A 108 12.11 -2.37 3.15
C VAL A 108 11.41 -3.58 3.72
N LEU A 109 10.08 -3.63 3.61
CA LEU A 109 9.30 -4.76 4.12
C LEU A 109 8.07 -5.04 3.26
N ALA A 110 7.63 -6.28 3.27
CA ALA A 110 6.34 -6.68 2.73
C ALA A 110 5.32 -6.81 3.87
N ARG A 111 4.10 -6.30 3.66
CA ARG A 111 3.01 -6.40 4.64
C ARG A 111 1.77 -7.05 4.05
N LYS A 112 1.15 -7.95 4.83
CA LYS A 112 -0.18 -8.50 4.55
C LYS A 112 -0.90 -8.84 5.84
N GLN A 113 -2.14 -8.33 6.01
CA GLN A 113 -3.02 -8.66 7.14
C GLN A 113 -2.33 -8.53 8.52
N GLY A 114 -1.57 -7.45 8.71
CA GLY A 114 -0.81 -7.20 9.96
C GLY A 114 0.50 -7.98 10.11
N LYS A 115 0.77 -9.00 9.29
CA LYS A 115 2.07 -9.68 9.23
C LYS A 115 3.07 -8.85 8.44
N CYS A 116 4.31 -8.83 8.91
CA CYS A 116 5.44 -8.07 8.37
C CYS A 116 6.60 -9.01 8.04
N PHE A 117 7.22 -8.80 6.88
CA PHE A 117 8.38 -9.57 6.41
C PHE A 117 9.45 -8.57 5.95
N PRO A 118 10.38 -8.17 6.83
CA PRO A 118 11.40 -7.18 6.51
C PRO A 118 12.57 -7.81 5.75
N LEU A 119 13.17 -7.04 4.84
CA LEU A 119 14.48 -7.34 4.23
C LEU A 119 15.63 -6.71 5.01
N GLY A 120 15.32 -6.08 6.14
CA GLY A 120 16.29 -5.40 6.99
C GLY A 120 16.66 -4.00 6.48
N LYS A 121 17.82 -3.53 6.93
CA LYS A 121 18.35 -2.22 6.62
C LYS A 121 18.99 -2.23 5.23
N MET A 122 18.59 -1.30 4.38
CA MET A 122 19.07 -1.19 2.99
C MET A 122 19.60 0.21 2.71
N LYS A 123 20.66 0.31 1.92
CA LYS A 123 21.26 1.57 1.46
C LYS A 123 20.81 1.89 0.05
N MET A 124 20.68 3.17 -0.28
CA MET A 124 20.47 3.59 -1.66
C MET A 124 21.76 3.36 -2.45
N PHE A 125 21.73 2.42 -3.40
CA PHE A 125 22.85 2.09 -4.26
C PHE A 125 22.90 2.99 -5.50
N GLU A 126 21.74 3.22 -6.13
CA GLU A 126 21.61 4.00 -7.35
C GLU A 126 20.27 4.71 -7.40
N GLY A 127 20.23 5.88 -8.04
CA GLY A 127 19.02 6.63 -8.34
C GLY A 127 19.14 7.31 -9.70
N SER A 128 18.15 7.11 -10.58
CA SER A 128 18.14 7.72 -11.91
C SER A 128 16.73 7.92 -12.45
N ILE A 129 16.58 8.83 -13.42
CA ILE A 129 15.32 8.97 -14.15
C ILE A 129 15.28 7.92 -15.26
N PHE A 130 14.21 7.14 -15.30
CA PHE A 130 13.91 6.21 -16.37
C PHE A 130 12.41 6.26 -16.70
N ASN A 131 12.07 6.40 -17.98
CA ASN A 131 10.68 6.50 -18.44
C ASN A 131 9.83 7.51 -17.63
N LYS A 132 10.39 8.68 -17.33
CA LYS A 132 9.74 9.76 -16.53
C LYS A 132 9.47 9.43 -15.05
N THR A 133 10.02 8.34 -14.53
CA THR A 133 9.93 7.99 -13.11
C THR A 133 11.30 8.03 -12.47
N LEU A 134 11.37 8.34 -11.18
CA LEU A 134 12.61 8.25 -10.41
C LEU A 134 12.77 6.79 -9.95
N VAL A 135 13.70 6.07 -10.58
CA VAL A 135 14.03 4.69 -10.21
C VAL A 135 15.14 4.71 -9.18
N ILE A 136 14.91 4.07 -8.04
CA ILE A 136 15.93 3.86 -7.01
C ILE A 136 16.19 2.37 -6.82
N ILE A 137 17.44 2.02 -6.53
CA ILE A 137 17.87 0.68 -6.17
C ILE A 137 18.35 0.72 -4.72
N LEU A 138 17.71 -0.08 -3.88
CA LEU A 138 18.08 -0.29 -2.49
C LEU A 138 18.85 -1.60 -2.38
N GLU A 139 19.97 -1.62 -1.67
CA GLU A 139 20.85 -2.77 -1.51
C GLU A 139 21.07 -3.09 -0.02
N SER A 140 21.02 -4.38 0.35
CA SER A 140 21.36 -4.82 1.72
C SER A 140 22.84 -4.58 2.02
N GLU A 141 23.22 -4.42 3.29
CA GLU A 141 24.64 -4.24 3.66
C GLU A 141 25.53 -5.41 3.20
N SER A 142 24.97 -6.61 3.14
CA SER A 142 25.61 -7.82 2.63
C SER A 142 25.76 -7.86 1.10
N GLN A 143 25.11 -6.94 0.37
CA GLN A 143 25.01 -6.92 -1.10
C GLN A 143 24.32 -8.16 -1.70
N ASN A 144 23.65 -8.97 -0.87
CA ASN A 144 22.94 -10.15 -1.33
C ASN A 144 21.55 -9.82 -1.87
N ILE A 145 20.89 -8.78 -1.36
CA ILE A 145 19.54 -8.41 -1.76
C ILE A 145 19.56 -7.03 -2.41
N ARG A 146 18.93 -6.91 -3.57
CA ARG A 146 18.61 -5.62 -4.19
C ARG A 146 17.11 -5.51 -4.45
N VAL A 147 16.56 -4.35 -4.15
CA VAL A 147 15.16 -4.01 -4.43
C VAL A 147 15.15 -2.74 -5.29
N ARG A 148 14.61 -2.85 -6.50
CA ARG A 148 14.35 -1.72 -7.39
C ARG A 148 12.92 -1.23 -7.14
N VAL A 149 12.72 0.08 -7.08
CA VAL A 149 11.37 0.66 -7.13
C VAL A 149 11.38 1.89 -8.03
N ALA A 150 10.25 2.15 -8.68
CA ALA A 150 10.05 3.35 -9.46
C ALA A 150 9.04 4.27 -8.75
N LEU A 151 9.48 5.49 -8.46
CA LEU A 151 8.70 6.55 -7.85
C LEU A 151 8.10 7.40 -8.98
N ASP A 152 6.83 7.16 -9.30
CA ASP A 152 6.09 7.92 -10.30
C ASP A 152 5.39 9.10 -9.64
N PHE A 153 6.07 10.25 -9.60
CA PHE A 153 5.51 11.49 -9.06
C PHE A 153 4.46 12.13 -9.97
N VAL A 154 4.31 11.67 -11.22
CA VAL A 154 3.27 12.16 -12.14
C VAL A 154 1.90 11.63 -11.71
N ASN A 155 1.85 10.34 -11.38
CA ASN A 155 0.61 9.65 -10.96
C ASN A 155 0.54 9.40 -9.45
N GLU A 156 1.57 9.81 -8.71
CA GLU A 156 1.75 9.56 -7.27
C GLU A 156 1.69 8.06 -6.91
N ARG A 157 2.49 7.26 -7.62
CA ARG A 157 2.49 5.79 -7.51
C ARG A 157 3.85 5.25 -7.14
N LEU A 158 3.88 4.28 -6.23
CA LEU A 158 5.01 3.37 -6.07
C LEU A 158 4.83 2.20 -7.04
N ILE A 159 5.68 2.15 -8.07
CA ILE A 159 5.69 1.07 -9.06
C ILE A 159 6.73 0.03 -8.64
N PHE A 160 6.24 -1.21 -8.50
CA PHE A 160 7.04 -2.36 -8.07
C PHE A 160 6.44 -3.67 -8.61
N ASP A 161 7.26 -4.48 -9.28
CA ASP A 161 6.96 -5.82 -9.74
C ASP A 161 7.83 -6.85 -8.99
N PRO A 162 7.28 -7.64 -8.06
CA PRO A 162 8.07 -8.59 -7.27
C PRO A 162 8.73 -9.70 -8.10
N LEU A 163 8.35 -9.88 -9.39
CA LEU A 163 9.00 -10.85 -10.28
C LEU A 163 10.26 -10.29 -10.95
N GLN A 164 10.39 -8.96 -11.06
CA GLN A 164 11.47 -8.31 -11.80
C GLN A 164 12.31 -7.36 -10.96
N ASP A 165 11.77 -6.87 -9.85
CA ASP A 165 12.34 -5.77 -9.09
C ASP A 165 13.03 -6.21 -7.79
N VAL A 166 13.09 -7.52 -7.52
CA VAL A 166 13.77 -8.06 -6.34
C VAL A 166 14.80 -9.07 -6.80
N PHE A 167 16.05 -8.83 -6.42
CA PHE A 167 17.19 -9.66 -6.80
C PHE A 167 17.82 -10.25 -5.55
N PHE A 168 18.21 -11.52 -5.66
CA PHE A 168 19.02 -12.20 -4.64
C PHE A 168 20.26 -12.79 -5.28
N ASN A 169 21.43 -12.41 -4.79
CA ASN A 169 22.68 -13.05 -5.11
C ASN A 169 22.77 -14.35 -4.29
N GLN A 170 22.87 -15.50 -4.96
CA GLN A 170 22.85 -16.82 -4.30
C GLN A 170 24.21 -17.16 -3.68
N THR A 171 24.62 -16.41 -2.68
CA THR A 171 25.87 -16.58 -1.93
C THR A 171 25.59 -17.22 -0.58
N ARG A 172 25.50 -18.56 -0.53
CA ARG A 172 25.26 -19.33 0.71
C ARG A 172 26.55 -19.67 1.45
N ASN A 173 27.34 -18.67 1.81
CA ASN A 173 28.69 -18.85 2.37
C ASN A 173 28.77 -18.66 3.89
N SER A 174 27.69 -18.22 4.54
CA SER A 174 27.64 -17.90 5.97
C SER A 174 26.25 -18.11 6.56
N ARG A 175 26.17 -18.22 7.89
CA ARG A 175 24.88 -18.29 8.60
C ARG A 175 23.98 -17.09 8.26
N SER A 176 24.54 -15.89 8.31
CA SER A 176 23.85 -14.64 7.97
C SER A 176 23.28 -14.66 6.55
N SER A 177 24.06 -15.12 5.56
CA SER A 177 23.57 -15.21 4.17
C SER A 177 22.37 -16.16 3.99
N VAL A 178 22.33 -17.25 4.76
CA VAL A 178 21.19 -18.19 4.73
C VAL A 178 19.97 -17.59 5.42
N LEU A 179 20.15 -16.85 6.52
CA LEU A 179 19.07 -16.09 7.15
C LEU A 179 18.48 -15.04 6.21
N GLU A 180 19.31 -14.28 5.51
CA GLU A 180 18.87 -13.31 4.50
C GLU A 180 18.10 -13.99 3.37
N GLU A 181 18.53 -15.16 2.90
CA GLU A 181 17.77 -15.90 1.88
C GLU A 181 16.40 -16.33 2.41
N ILE A 182 16.30 -16.78 3.66
CA ILE A 182 15.03 -17.14 4.28
C ILE A 182 14.09 -15.93 4.34
N GLU A 183 14.58 -14.77 4.80
CA GLU A 183 13.76 -13.55 4.87
C GLU A 183 13.38 -13.04 3.47
N PHE A 184 14.29 -13.10 2.51
CA PHE A 184 14.01 -12.82 1.10
C PHE A 184 12.89 -13.71 0.54
N LYS A 185 12.93 -15.02 0.81
CA LYS A 185 11.88 -15.96 0.36
C LYS A 185 10.53 -15.68 1.01
N LYS A 186 10.50 -15.33 2.30
CA LYS A 186 9.27 -14.96 3.01
C LYS A 186 8.70 -13.64 2.48
N PHE A 187 9.55 -12.64 2.23
CA PHE A 187 9.17 -11.37 1.62
C PHE A 187 8.50 -11.60 0.26
N LEU A 188 9.15 -12.34 -0.65
CA LEU A 188 8.58 -12.64 -1.97
C LEU A 188 7.27 -13.41 -1.87
N TRP A 189 7.18 -14.40 -0.99
CA TRP A 189 5.94 -15.14 -0.79
C TRP A 189 4.79 -14.24 -0.32
N CYS A 190 5.06 -13.29 0.58
CA CYS A 190 4.09 -12.29 0.99
C CYS A 190 3.61 -11.47 -0.22
N MET A 191 4.54 -10.98 -1.05
CA MET A 191 4.21 -10.21 -2.26
C MET A 191 3.35 -11.02 -3.22
N PHE A 192 3.71 -12.27 -3.49
CA PHE A 192 2.97 -13.17 -4.37
C PHE A 192 1.55 -13.43 -3.86
N CYS A 193 1.37 -13.39 -2.55
CA CYS A 193 0.09 -13.55 -1.89
C CYS A 193 -0.69 -12.22 -1.79
N ASN A 194 -0.55 -11.26 -2.70
CA ASN A 194 -1.21 -9.95 -2.66
C ASN A 194 -0.76 -9.06 -1.48
N GLY A 195 0.49 -9.22 -1.05
CA GLY A 195 1.15 -8.30 -0.15
C GLY A 195 1.38 -6.94 -0.80
N LYS A 196 1.74 -5.96 0.02
CA LYS A 196 2.21 -4.64 -0.41
C LYS A 196 3.64 -4.43 0.06
N ILE A 197 4.42 -3.70 -0.72
CA ILE A 197 5.75 -3.25 -0.29
C ILE A 197 5.60 -1.92 0.46
N GLU A 198 6.37 -1.77 1.53
CA GLU A 198 6.50 -0.54 2.29
C GLU A 198 7.98 -0.20 2.40
N ILE A 199 8.29 1.08 2.24
CA ILE A 199 9.62 1.66 2.46
C ILE A 199 9.50 2.63 3.61
N TRP A 200 10.37 2.49 4.59
CA TRP A 200 10.42 3.32 5.79
C TRP A 200 11.78 4.00 5.88
N ASP A 201 11.83 5.11 6.61
CA ASP A 201 13.04 5.86 6.88
C ASP A 201 14.03 5.08 7.77
N GLU A 202 15.18 5.67 8.06
CA GLU A 202 16.23 5.02 8.86
C GLU A 202 15.84 4.75 10.32
N THR A 203 14.81 5.44 10.83
CA THR A 203 14.30 5.25 12.19
C THR A 203 13.21 4.17 12.25
N GLY A 204 12.52 3.92 11.13
CA GLY A 204 11.34 3.08 11.07
C GLY A 204 10.07 3.75 11.58
N GLU A 205 10.11 5.05 11.90
CA GLU A 205 8.96 5.82 12.39
C GLU A 205 8.16 6.45 11.24
N GLN A 206 8.83 6.79 10.13
CA GLN A 206 8.20 7.45 9.00
C GLN A 206 8.13 6.53 7.77
N GLN A 207 6.91 6.27 7.31
CA GLN A 207 6.70 5.62 6.02
C GLN A 207 7.10 6.58 4.88
N MET A 208 8.03 6.12 4.05
CA MET A 208 8.55 6.84 2.89
C MET A 208 7.71 6.56 1.64
N ALA A 209 7.37 5.29 1.43
CA ALA A 209 6.45 4.88 0.38
C ALA A 209 5.69 3.60 0.73
N ILE A 210 4.59 3.38 0.01
CA ILE A 210 3.77 2.18 0.09
C ILE A 210 3.13 1.89 -1.25
N SER A 211 3.09 0.63 -1.67
CA SER A 211 2.37 0.22 -2.87
C SER A 211 0.93 -0.19 -2.55
N GLN A 212 0.10 -0.27 -3.58
CA GLN A 212 -1.08 -1.15 -3.53
C GLN A 212 -0.68 -2.62 -3.37
N SER A 213 -1.66 -3.46 -3.04
CA SER A 213 -1.48 -4.92 -3.08
C SER A 213 -1.08 -5.38 -4.48
N CYS A 214 -0.03 -6.19 -4.55
CA CYS A 214 0.44 -6.77 -5.80
C CYS A 214 -0.47 -7.93 -6.23
N ILE A 215 -1.34 -7.72 -7.21
CA ILE A 215 -2.20 -8.78 -7.74
C ILE A 215 -1.51 -9.43 -8.94
N LEU A 216 -0.85 -10.57 -8.69
CA LEU A 216 -0.27 -11.37 -9.78
C LEU A 216 -1.39 -12.03 -10.59
N THR A 217 -1.33 -11.91 -11.91
CA THR A 217 -2.26 -12.56 -12.83
C THR A 217 -1.56 -13.73 -13.53
N ASN A 218 -2.31 -14.79 -13.81
CA ASN A 218 -1.79 -16.00 -14.49
C ASN A 218 -0.65 -16.73 -13.74
N VAL A 219 -0.55 -16.56 -12.42
CA VAL A 219 0.42 -17.28 -11.57
C VAL A 219 -0.33 -18.24 -10.65
N LEU A 220 0.05 -19.51 -10.68
CA LEU A 220 -0.37 -20.50 -9.69
C LEU A 220 0.74 -20.62 -8.64
N LEU A 221 0.42 -20.30 -7.39
CA LEU A 221 1.38 -20.39 -6.29
C LEU A 221 1.43 -21.81 -5.74
N ASP A 222 2.64 -22.37 -5.70
CA ASP A 222 2.90 -23.68 -5.11
C ASP A 222 3.36 -23.50 -3.66
N TYR A 223 2.42 -23.67 -2.72
CA TYR A 223 2.68 -23.56 -1.29
C TYR A 223 3.61 -24.67 -0.79
N GLU A 224 3.45 -25.89 -1.29
CA GLU A 224 4.25 -27.03 -0.84
C GLU A 224 5.72 -26.87 -1.26
N ALA A 225 5.96 -26.46 -2.51
CA ALA A 225 7.30 -26.14 -2.98
C ALA A 225 7.94 -25.00 -2.18
N HIS A 226 7.17 -23.96 -1.82
CA HIS A 226 7.68 -22.88 -0.98
C HIS A 226 8.05 -23.36 0.42
N GLN A 227 7.20 -24.17 1.08
CA GLN A 227 7.52 -24.74 2.39
C GLN A 227 8.76 -25.63 2.33
N LEU A 228 8.86 -26.49 1.32
CA LEU A 228 10.02 -27.35 1.13
C LEU A 228 11.31 -26.54 0.97
N GLN A 229 11.28 -25.44 0.22
CA GLN A 229 12.44 -24.53 0.10
C GLN A 229 12.85 -23.94 1.45
N LEU A 230 11.89 -23.47 2.25
CA LEU A 230 12.18 -22.94 3.58
C LEU A 230 12.72 -24.02 4.51
N GLU A 231 12.18 -25.24 4.49
CA GLU A 231 12.70 -26.35 5.29
C GLU A 231 14.15 -26.70 4.92
N GLN A 232 14.47 -26.72 3.62
CA GLN A 232 15.83 -26.96 3.14
C GLN A 232 16.80 -25.86 3.60
N LEU A 233 16.39 -24.59 3.54
CA LEU A 233 17.19 -23.47 4.02
C LEU A 233 17.40 -23.52 5.53
N ASN A 234 16.37 -23.88 6.31
CA ASN A 234 16.51 -24.04 7.76
C ASN A 234 17.46 -25.20 8.11
N LYS A 235 17.37 -26.34 7.41
CA LYS A 235 18.34 -27.44 7.58
C LYS A 235 19.77 -27.05 7.21
N LEU A 236 19.93 -26.17 6.21
CA LEU A 236 21.24 -25.63 5.85
C LEU A 236 21.74 -24.65 6.93
N LEU A 237 20.85 -23.83 7.48
CA LEU A 237 21.16 -22.90 8.56
C LEU A 237 21.71 -23.62 9.79
N ASP A 238 21.15 -24.78 10.15
CA ASP A 238 21.60 -25.60 11.28
C ASP A 238 23.01 -26.18 11.11
N GLN A 239 23.56 -26.19 9.89
CA GLN A 239 24.93 -26.65 9.61
C GLN A 239 25.98 -25.58 9.92
N PHE A 240 25.56 -24.31 10.05
CA PHE A 240 26.45 -23.23 10.46
C PHE A 240 26.42 -23.07 11.98
N PRO A 241 27.58 -22.87 12.63
CA PRO A 241 27.62 -22.59 14.07
C PRO A 241 26.77 -21.34 14.39
N PRO A 242 26.06 -21.32 15.53
CA PRO A 242 25.39 -20.10 15.98
C PRO A 242 26.44 -19.00 16.23
N ASP A 243 26.08 -17.77 15.86
CA ASP A 243 26.89 -16.58 16.12
C ASP A 243 27.00 -16.28 17.63
#